data_AF-A0A2D9EAY3-F1
#
_entry.id   AF-A0A2D9EAY3-F1
#
_cell.length_a   1.000
_cell.length_b   1.000
_cell.length_c   1.000
_cell.angle_alpha   90.00
_cell.angle_beta   90.00
_cell.angle_gamma   90.00
#
_symmetry.space_group_name_H-M   'P 1'
#
loop_
_entity.id
_entity.type
_entity.pdbx_description
1 polymer ?
#
loop_
_entity_poly.entity_id
_entity_poly.type
_entity_poly.pdbx_seq_one_letter_code
_entity_poly.pdbx_strand_id
1 'polypeptide(L)' 'MDDWKLVLLTIGMLAIAMAGIAIKILVKKDGEFAGTCASNNPMFQNEEGGCSYCGATKDEACKSDEVETEV' A
#
# COMPACT_ATOMS: atom_id res chain seq x y z
N MET A 1 -22.68 -0.25 30.21
CA MET A 1 -21.31 -0.25 30.78
C MET A 1 -20.40 -1.25 30.04
N ASP A 2 -20.97 -2.01 29.11
CA ASP A 2 -20.30 -3.01 28.27
C ASP A 2 -19.55 -2.43 27.06
N ASP A 3 -19.76 -1.14 26.75
CA ASP A 3 -19.21 -0.48 25.56
C ASP A 3 -17.69 -0.31 25.60
N TRP A 4 -17.12 0.01 26.77
CA TRP A 4 -15.67 0.24 26.90
C TRP A 4 -14.86 -1.03 26.64
N LYS A 5 -15.40 -2.20 26.97
CA LYS A 5 -14.76 -3.50 26.70
C LYS A 5 -14.66 -3.77 25.20
N LEU A 6 -15.69 -3.39 24.44
CA LEU A 6 -15.67 -3.47 22.99
C LEU A 6 -14.68 -2.46 22.41
N VAL A 7 -14.72 -1.19 22.85
CA VAL A 7 -13.82 -0.14 22.38
C VAL A 7 -12.35 -0.52 22.57
N LEU A 8 -11.96 -1.00 23.75
CA LEU A 8 -10.59 -1.45 24.02
C LEU A 8 -10.18 -2.65 23.15
N LEU A 9 -11.10 -3.59 22.93
CA LEU A 9 -10.84 -4.76 22.08
C LEU A 9 -10.61 -4.34 20.63
N THR A 10 -11.43 -3.44 20.09
CA THR A 10 -11.31 -2.97 18.71
C THR A 10 -10.00 -2.21 18.51
N ILE A 11 -9.65 -1.30 19.43
CA ILE A 11 -8.39 -0.55 19.38
C ILE A 11 -7.19 -1.51 19.48
N GLY A 12 -7.25 -2.49 20.38
CA GLY A 12 -6.19 -3.50 20.52
C GLY A 12 -5.98 -4.29 19.23
N MET A 13 -7.06 -4.74 18.57
CA MET A 13 -6.97 -5.49 17.31
C MET A 13 -6.40 -4.63 16.17
N LEU A 14 -6.79 -3.36 16.09
CA LEU A 14 -6.32 -2.43 15.07
C LEU A 14 -4.83 -2.07 15.27
N ALA A 15 -4.41 -1.90 16.52
CA ALA A 15 -3.01 -1.70 16.88
C ALA A 15 -2.13 -2.90 16.51
N ILE A 16 -2.61 -4.14 16.73
CA ILE A 16 -1.89 -5.36 16.33
C ILE A 16 -1.74 -5.44 14.82
N ALA A 17 -2.78 -5.11 14.05
CA ALA A 17 -2.71 -5.09 12.59
C ALA A 17 -1.65 -4.09 12.09
N MET A 18 -1.64 -2.87 12.64
CA MET A 18 -0.65 -1.84 12.29
C MET A 18 0.77 -2.26 12.67
N ALA A 19 0.95 -2.84 13.87
CA ALA A 19 2.23 -3.37 14.33
C ALA A 19 2.74 -4.50 13.43
N GLY A 20 1.85 -5.39 12.98
CA GLY A 20 2.20 -6.47 12.05
C GLY A 20 2.70 -5.96 10.70
N ILE A 21 2.10 -4.89 10.16
CA ILE A 21 2.57 -4.24 8.93
C ILE A 21 3.94 -3.59 9.16
N ALA A 22 4.14 -2.89 10.28
CA ALA A 22 5.41 -2.25 10.61
C ALA A 22 6.56 -3.26 10.77
N ILE A 23 6.33 -4.36 11.50
CA ILE A 23 7.32 -5.44 11.68
C ILE A 23 7.69 -6.07 10.33
N LYS A 24 6.72 -6.21 9.41
CA LYS A 24 6.96 -6.78 8.09
C LYS A 24 7.95 -5.97 7.24
N ILE A 25 8.02 -4.65 7.43
CA ILE A 25 9.00 -3.77 6.76
C ILE A 25 10.39 -4.03 7.34
N LEU A 26 10.50 -4.12 8.66
CA LEU A 26 11.77 -4.33 9.37
C LEU A 26 12.39 -5.71 9.09
N VAL A 27 11.56 -6.73 8.87
CA VAL A 27 12.00 -8.10 8.58
C VAL A 27 12.27 -8.32 7.08
N LYS A 28 11.80 -7.44 6.20
CA LYS A 28 12.10 -7.53 4.76
C LYS A 28 13.54 -7.11 4.48
N LYS A 29 14.23 -7.93 3.67
CA LYS A 29 15.68 -7.83 3.38
C LYS A 29 16.14 -6.53 2.70
N ASP A 30 15.22 -5.78 2.09
CA ASP A 30 15.51 -4.49 1.42
C ASP A 30 14.64 -3.34 1.95
N GLY A 31 13.90 -3.53 3.04
CA GLY A 31 13.01 -2.50 3.61
C GLY A 31 11.86 -2.03 2.69
N GLU A 32 11.79 -2.57 1.46
CA GLU A 32 10.90 -2.10 0.42
C GLU A 32 9.51 -2.70 0.61
N PHE A 33 8.48 -1.85 0.64
CA PHE A 33 7.11 -2.31 0.58
C PHE A 33 6.88 -3.02 -0.75
N ALA A 34 6.20 -4.17 -0.74
CA ALA A 34 6.01 -4.98 -1.95
C ALA A 34 5.21 -4.28 -3.06
N GLY A 35 4.85 -3.01 -2.92
CA GLY A 35 3.86 -2.30 -3.72
C GLY A 35 2.55 -2.10 -2.95
N THR A 36 1.84 -1.04 -3.29
CA THR A 36 0.45 -0.81 -2.87
C THR A 36 -0.47 -1.65 -3.77
N CYS A 37 -1.73 -1.88 -3.36
CA CYS A 37 -2.65 -2.77 -4.07
C CYS A 37 -2.73 -2.45 -5.58
N ALA A 38 -2.69 -1.18 -5.98
CA ALA A 38 -2.72 -0.78 -7.38
C ALA A 38 -1.50 -1.26 -8.18
N SER A 39 -0.30 -1.18 -7.62
CA SER A 39 0.93 -1.55 -8.34
C SER A 39 1.21 -3.06 -8.36
N ASN A 40 0.53 -3.86 -7.53
CA ASN A 40 0.63 -5.32 -7.53
C ASN A 40 -0.57 -6.05 -8.14
N ASN A 41 -1.60 -5.32 -8.57
CA ASN A 41 -2.78 -5.95 -9.17
C ASN A 41 -2.46 -6.39 -10.62
N PRO A 42 -2.66 -7.67 -11.00
CA PRO A 42 -2.38 -8.15 -12.36
C PRO A 42 -3.20 -7.47 -13.46
N MET A 43 -4.35 -6.86 -13.12
CA MET A 43 -5.11 -6.02 -14.06
C MET A 43 -4.46 -4.66 -14.33
N PHE A 44 -3.65 -4.15 -13.39
CA PHE A 44 -3.01 -2.84 -13.49
C PHE A 44 -1.49 -2.92 -13.65
N GLN A 45 -0.93 -4.12 -13.89
CA GLN A 45 0.49 -4.28 -14.16
C GLN A 45 0.73 -4.45 -15.65
N ASN A 46 1.68 -3.71 -16.20
CA ASN A 46 2.22 -3.93 -17.53
C ASN A 46 3.14 -5.16 -17.56
N GLU A 47 3.50 -5.61 -18.77
CA GLU A 47 4.43 -6.73 -18.98
C GLU A 47 5.82 -6.49 -18.33
N GLU A 48 6.21 -5.23 -18.16
CA GLU A 48 7.44 -4.80 -17.47
C GLU A 48 7.27 -4.58 -15.94
N GLY A 49 6.07 -4.79 -15.39
CA GLY A 49 5.80 -4.70 -13.94
C GLY A 49 5.47 -3.30 -13.40
N GLY A 50 5.37 -2.29 -14.28
CA GLY A 50 4.89 -0.94 -13.95
C GLY A 50 3.36 -0.82 -13.98
N CYS A 51 2.82 0.29 -13.47
CA CYS A 51 1.38 0.57 -13.48
C CYS A 51 0.86 0.79 -14.91
N SER A 52 -0.16 0.04 -15.37
CA SER A 52 -0.74 0.17 -16.71
C SER A 52 -1.54 1.44 -16.96
N TYR A 53 -1.84 2.18 -15.89
CA TYR A 53 -2.58 3.44 -15.97
C TYR A 53 -1.66 4.66 -16.14
N CYS A 54 -0.54 4.71 -15.41
CA CYS A 54 0.37 5.88 -15.43
C CYS A 54 1.84 5.53 -15.72
N GLY A 55 2.16 4.28 -16.05
CA GLY A 55 3.51 3.83 -16.39
C GLY A 55 4.49 3.74 -15.23
N ALA A 56 4.18 4.39 -14.09
CA ALA A 56 5.07 4.46 -12.93
C ALA A 56 5.50 3.08 -12.42
N THR A 57 6.80 2.93 -12.18
CA THR A 57 7.38 1.76 -11.51
C THR A 57 7.09 1.79 -10.00
N LYS A 58 7.43 0.72 -9.28
CA LYS A 58 7.10 0.57 -7.84
C LYS A 58 7.69 1.68 -6.96
N ASP A 59 8.78 2.30 -7.41
CA ASP A 59 9.50 3.37 -6.70
C ASP A 59 9.06 4.77 -7.16
N GLU A 60 8.33 4.88 -8.26
CA GLU A 60 7.89 6.15 -8.83
C GLU A 60 6.47 6.51 -8.39
N ALA A 61 6.27 7.78 -8.05
CA ALA A 61 4.94 8.31 -7.81
C ALA A 61 4.15 8.36 -9.13
N CYS A 62 2.87 7.99 -9.08
CA CYS A 62 1.98 8.09 -10.24
C CYS A 62 1.73 9.55 -10.58
N LYS A 63 2.18 9.99 -11.75
CA LYS A 63 2.17 11.40 -12.14
C LYS A 63 1.00 11.76 -13.06
N SER A 64 -0.19 11.29 -12.73
CA SER A 64 -1.38 11.46 -13.58
C SER A 64 -1.74 12.93 -13.81
N ASP A 65 -1.33 13.83 -12.92
CA ASP A 65 -1.56 15.28 -13.02
C ASP A 65 -0.68 16.00 -14.08
N GLU A 66 0.49 15.46 -14.46
CA GLU A 66 1.30 16.03 -15.57
C GLU A 66 0.84 15.55 -16.95
N VAL A 67 0.22 14.36 -17.01
CA VAL A 67 -0.37 13.77 -18.23
C VAL A 67 -1.60 14.55 -18.72
N GLU A 68 -2.21 15.38 -17.87
CA GLU A 68 -3.34 16.25 -18.26
C GLU A 68 -2.90 17.51 -19.03
N THR A 69 -1.58 17.81 -19.13
CA THR A 69 -1.08 19.01 -19.86
C THR A 69 -0.48 18.73 -21.25
N GLU A 70 -0.64 17.52 -21.76
CA GLU A 70 -0.35 17.19 -23.16
C GLU A 70 -1.57 16.57 -23.87
N VAL A 71 -2.74 17.20 -23.73
CA VAL A 71 -3.86 17.13 -24.69
C VAL A 71 -4.49 18.50 -24.85
#